data_AF-A0A6N2WBB5-F1
#
_entry.id   AF-A0A6N2WBB5-F1
#
_cell.length_a   1.000
_cell.length_b   1.000
_cell.length_c   1.000
_cell.angle_alpha   90.00
_cell.angle_beta   90.00
_cell.angle_gamma   90.00
#
_symmetry.space_group_name_H-M   'P 1'
#
loop_
_entity.id
_entity.type
_entity.pdbx_description
1 polymer ?
#
loop_
_entity_poly.entity_id
_entity_poly.type
_entity_poly.pdbx_seq_one_letter_code
_entity_poly.pdbx_strand_id
1 'polypeptide(L)'
;MENSLLGQGIIELNKNTQRKRQKNNITSYDIMHGERKVAEINTRGRVSVYDEKFMPYDLYLEETDDFDMLLNNMENFYHWCASRVLSLDRKYAKEILNSIGMAQAMTDRDRAKISLSYHCVSLTDVYWVRKSNEPISYEKINLYDNSLNEAVVELSLRGKPMTVTNQELAPDLSTRGCFPKAWIRRGKDSILLKDGGEEVVQKELLASSSCQCFDFKQVRYEEGSYAGQKVTKSRLITSPKYSIVSKMAFEIRKIMIWMY
;
A
#
# COMPACT_ATOMS: atom_id res chain seq x y z
N MET A 1 -35.57 -47.74 -56.67
CA MET A 1 -34.18 -47.95 -57.11
C MET A 1 -33.59 -46.59 -57.40
N GLU A 2 -32.53 -46.23 -56.65
CA GLU A 2 -31.32 -45.46 -57.03
C GLU A 2 -31.45 -44.17 -57.87
N ASN A 3 -30.63 -43.12 -57.72
CA ASN A 3 -29.69 -42.63 -56.71
C ASN A 3 -29.15 -41.29 -57.28
N SER A 4 -28.82 -40.32 -56.41
CA SER A 4 -27.83 -39.23 -56.64
C SER A 4 -28.20 -38.14 -57.69
N LEU A 5 -27.91 -36.84 -57.57
CA LEU A 5 -26.72 -36.14 -57.06
C LEU A 5 -27.10 -34.76 -56.47
N LEU A 6 -26.38 -34.42 -55.40
CA LEU A 6 -26.38 -33.14 -54.69
C LEU A 6 -25.90 -31.98 -55.58
N GLY A 7 -26.74 -30.96 -55.75
CA GLY A 7 -26.38 -29.67 -56.35
C GLY A 7 -25.84 -28.71 -55.29
N GLN A 8 -24.69 -28.12 -55.60
CA GLN A 8 -23.82 -27.33 -54.72
C GLN A 8 -24.50 -26.05 -54.20
N GLY A 9 -24.71 -25.98 -52.89
CA GLY A 9 -24.95 -24.73 -52.18
C GLY A 9 -23.63 -23.98 -52.00
N ILE A 10 -23.52 -22.80 -52.59
CA ILE A 10 -22.40 -21.87 -52.44
C ILE A 10 -22.25 -21.53 -50.96
N ILE A 11 -21.14 -21.94 -50.34
CA ILE A 11 -20.75 -21.49 -49.01
C ILE A 11 -20.24 -20.05 -49.17
N GLU A 12 -21.11 -19.06 -48.95
CA GLU A 12 -20.66 -17.71 -48.67
C GLU A 12 -19.90 -17.70 -47.34
N LEU A 13 -18.57 -17.65 -47.42
CA LEU A 13 -17.69 -17.38 -46.29
C LEU A 13 -18.07 -16.01 -45.73
N ASN A 14 -18.81 -16.04 -44.63
CA ASN A 14 -19.32 -14.86 -43.97
C ASN A 14 -18.16 -13.92 -43.62
N LYS A 15 -18.31 -12.68 -44.11
CA LYS A 15 -17.32 -11.61 -44.09
C LYS A 15 -16.76 -11.44 -42.68
N ASN A 16 -15.45 -11.68 -42.58
CA ASN A 16 -14.49 -11.10 -41.65
C ASN A 16 -15.10 -10.07 -40.67
N THR A 17 -15.72 -10.55 -39.59
CA THR A 17 -16.09 -9.70 -38.46
C THR A 17 -14.78 -9.22 -37.89
N GLN A 18 -14.39 -7.98 -38.22
CA GLN A 18 -13.27 -7.31 -37.61
C GLN A 18 -13.40 -7.49 -36.10
N ARG A 19 -12.54 -8.35 -35.53
CA ARG A 19 -12.29 -8.36 -34.09
C ARG A 19 -11.93 -6.93 -33.76
N LYS A 20 -12.85 -6.20 -33.12
CA LYS A 20 -12.57 -4.90 -32.51
C LYS A 20 -11.30 -5.11 -31.69
N ARG A 21 -10.16 -4.61 -32.21
CA ARG A 21 -8.93 -4.45 -31.44
C ARG A 21 -9.37 -3.74 -30.16
N GLN A 22 -9.34 -4.45 -29.03
CA GLN A 22 -9.42 -3.80 -27.72
C GLN A 22 -8.37 -2.70 -27.78
N LYS A 23 -8.80 -1.43 -27.73
CA LYS A 23 -7.89 -0.33 -27.45
C LYS A 23 -7.29 -0.69 -26.09
N ASN A 24 -6.01 -1.09 -26.08
CA ASN A 24 -5.27 -1.23 -24.84
C ASN A 24 -5.24 0.16 -24.21
N ASN A 25 -6.21 0.45 -23.33
CA ASN A 25 -6.25 1.68 -22.57
C ASN A 25 -5.03 1.66 -21.67
N ILE A 26 -3.98 2.38 -22.08
CA ILE A 26 -2.81 2.62 -21.26
C ILE A 26 -3.30 3.43 -20.06
N THR A 27 -3.21 2.84 -18.88
CA THR A 27 -3.50 3.58 -17.64
C THR A 27 -2.19 4.18 -17.16
N SER A 28 -2.19 5.46 -16.81
CA SER A 28 -1.08 6.12 -16.14
C SER A 28 -1.43 6.36 -14.68
N TYR A 29 -0.42 6.26 -13.82
CA TYR A 29 -0.47 6.53 -12.40
C TYR A 29 0.48 7.68 -12.08
N ASP A 30 -0.03 8.68 -11.38
CA ASP A 30 0.78 9.75 -10.83
C ASP A 30 1.26 9.33 -9.43
N ILE A 31 2.57 9.36 -9.21
CA ILE A 31 3.18 9.24 -7.89
C ILE A 31 3.26 10.65 -7.31
N MET A 32 2.70 10.82 -6.12
CA MET A 32 2.48 12.11 -5.49
C MET A 32 3.23 12.20 -4.16
N HIS A 33 3.74 13.39 -3.82
CA HIS A 33 4.29 13.76 -2.51
C HIS A 33 3.48 14.95 -1.96
N GLY A 34 2.55 14.69 -1.05
CA GLY A 34 1.50 15.67 -0.74
C GLY A 34 0.75 16.04 -2.02
N GLU A 35 0.56 17.33 -2.32
CA GLU A 35 -0.10 17.76 -3.56
C GLU A 35 0.82 17.78 -4.80
N ARG A 36 2.13 17.55 -4.63
CA ARG A 36 3.10 17.61 -5.73
C ARG A 36 3.14 16.29 -6.48
N LYS A 37 2.96 16.33 -7.80
CA LYS A 37 3.29 15.21 -8.70
C LYS A 37 4.81 15.09 -8.83
N VAL A 38 5.38 13.94 -8.47
CA VAL A 38 6.84 13.70 -8.51
C VAL A 38 7.27 12.81 -9.66
N ALA A 39 6.42 11.85 -10.04
CA ALA A 39 6.63 11.00 -11.21
C ALA A 39 5.29 10.52 -11.78
N GLU A 40 5.33 10.05 -13.03
CA GLU A 40 4.24 9.31 -13.66
C GLU A 40 4.79 7.98 -14.17
N ILE A 41 4.02 6.90 -14.02
CA ILE A 41 4.30 5.60 -14.62
C ILE A 41 3.05 5.07 -15.30
N ASN A 42 3.19 4.50 -16.48
CA ASN A 42 2.07 3.85 -17.16
C ASN A 42 2.10 2.32 -17.09
N THR A 43 1.01 1.67 -17.49
CA THR A 43 0.89 0.20 -17.49
C THR A 43 1.82 -0.53 -18.46
N ARG A 44 2.70 0.18 -19.17
CA ARG A 44 3.79 -0.37 -20.00
C ARG A 44 5.17 -0.13 -19.38
N GLY A 45 5.25 0.45 -18.18
CA GLY A 45 6.51 0.72 -17.49
C GLY A 45 7.23 1.98 -17.95
N ARG A 46 6.64 2.78 -18.86
CA ARG A 46 7.24 4.08 -19.22
C ARG A 46 7.03 5.05 -18.08
N VAL A 47 8.10 5.75 -17.75
CA VAL A 47 8.20 6.65 -16.61
C VAL A 47 8.50 8.06 -17.11
N SER A 48 7.97 9.05 -16.39
CA SER A 48 8.44 10.44 -16.45
C SER A 48 8.63 10.94 -15.02
N VAL A 49 9.86 11.32 -14.66
CA VAL A 49 10.23 11.85 -13.35
C VAL A 49 10.26 13.38 -13.43
N TYR A 50 9.42 14.04 -12.64
CA TYR A 50 9.29 15.50 -12.65
C TYR A 50 10.10 16.15 -11.53
N ASP A 51 10.28 15.46 -10.41
CA ASP A 51 11.02 15.99 -9.26
C ASP A 51 11.72 14.88 -8.46
N GLU A 52 12.94 14.56 -8.89
CA GLU A 52 13.76 13.50 -8.33
C GLU A 52 14.02 13.70 -6.82
N LYS A 53 14.19 14.95 -6.37
CA LYS A 53 14.47 15.28 -4.96
C LYS A 53 13.37 14.83 -4.02
N PHE A 54 12.13 14.74 -4.52
CA PHE A 54 10.97 14.31 -3.75
C PHE A 54 10.52 12.89 -4.07
N MET A 55 11.22 12.13 -4.92
CA MET A 55 10.90 10.70 -5.14
C MET A 55 10.91 9.91 -3.82
N PRO A 56 10.12 8.83 -3.68
CA PRO A 56 10.24 7.92 -2.54
C PRO A 56 11.65 7.32 -2.44
N TYR A 57 12.18 7.15 -1.24
CA TYR A 57 13.53 6.59 -1.03
C TYR A 57 13.66 5.12 -1.41
N ASP A 58 12.54 4.40 -1.39
CA ASP A 58 12.44 2.96 -1.66
C ASP A 58 11.77 2.67 -3.01
N LEU A 59 11.70 3.65 -3.92
CA LEU A 59 11.19 3.47 -5.28
C LEU A 59 12.22 3.96 -6.30
N TYR A 60 12.64 3.04 -7.17
CA TYR A 60 13.59 3.29 -8.26
C TYR A 60 12.89 3.08 -9.59
N LEU A 61 12.93 4.11 -10.43
CA LEU A 61 12.32 4.15 -11.74
C LEU A 61 13.25 4.87 -12.71
N GLU A 62 13.38 4.33 -13.92
CA GLU A 62 14.28 4.86 -14.95
C GLU A 62 13.52 5.29 -16.20
N GLU A 63 13.87 6.45 -16.76
CA GLU A 63 13.33 6.92 -18.03
C GLU A 63 14.08 6.24 -19.18
N THR A 64 13.39 5.34 -19.87
CA THR A 64 14.00 4.50 -20.91
C THR A 64 12.94 3.93 -21.86
N ASP A 65 13.38 3.53 -23.05
CA ASP A 65 12.60 2.75 -24.01
C ASP A 65 13.05 1.27 -24.08
N ASP A 66 14.07 0.89 -23.29
CA ASP A 66 14.54 -0.49 -23.20
C ASP A 66 13.49 -1.42 -22.57
N PHE A 67 13.21 -2.55 -23.22
CA PHE A 67 12.11 -3.43 -22.84
C PHE A 67 12.29 -4.05 -21.44
N ASP A 68 13.51 -4.47 -21.10
CA ASP A 68 13.79 -5.11 -19.82
C ASP A 68 13.67 -4.10 -18.67
N MET A 69 14.15 -2.87 -18.90
CA MET A 69 14.01 -1.79 -17.92
C MET A 69 12.56 -1.32 -17.75
N LEU A 70 11.76 -1.31 -18.82
CA LEU A 70 10.32 -1.03 -18.71
C LEU A 70 9.61 -2.09 -17.84
N LEU A 71 10.00 -3.36 -17.96
CA LEU A 71 9.47 -4.41 -17.09
C LEU A 71 9.91 -4.20 -15.63
N ASN A 72 11.19 -3.89 -15.41
CA ASN A 72 11.74 -3.59 -14.08
C ASN A 72 11.03 -2.40 -13.41
N ASN A 73 10.74 -1.33 -14.15
CA ASN A 73 9.96 -0.19 -13.64
C ASN A 73 8.59 -0.62 -13.13
N MET A 74 7.90 -1.50 -13.86
CA MET A 74 6.60 -2.00 -13.41
C MET A 74 6.75 -2.86 -12.14
N GLU A 75 7.75 -3.74 -12.10
CA GLU A 75 8.01 -4.58 -10.93
C GLU A 75 8.31 -3.73 -9.70
N ASN A 76 9.21 -2.75 -9.82
CA ASN A 76 9.54 -1.81 -8.75
C ASN A 76 8.31 -1.03 -8.26
N PHE A 77 7.49 -0.52 -9.19
CA PHE A 77 6.27 0.21 -8.85
C PHE A 77 5.25 -0.66 -8.12
N TYR A 78 4.96 -1.87 -8.63
CA TYR A 78 4.02 -2.78 -7.98
C TYR A 78 4.56 -3.28 -6.64
N HIS A 79 5.86 -3.57 -6.54
CA HIS A 79 6.50 -3.94 -5.29
C HIS A 79 6.39 -2.81 -4.25
N TRP A 80 6.68 -1.57 -4.65
CA TRP A 80 6.55 -0.40 -3.78
C TRP A 80 5.10 -0.21 -3.31
N CYS A 81 4.12 -0.29 -4.21
CA CYS A 81 2.70 -0.24 -3.84
C CYS A 81 2.33 -1.39 -2.89
N ALA A 82 2.78 -2.61 -3.14
CA ALA A 82 2.52 -3.78 -2.30
C ALA A 82 3.15 -3.65 -0.91
N SER A 83 4.32 -3.00 -0.80
CA SER A 83 4.99 -2.74 0.49
C SER A 83 4.19 -1.83 1.43
N ARG A 84 3.18 -1.14 0.91
CA ARG A 84 2.26 -0.27 1.64
C ARG A 84 1.01 -1.02 2.13
N VAL A 85 0.91 -2.31 1.85
CA VAL A 85 -0.07 -3.23 2.46
C VAL A 85 0.62 -4.03 3.55
N LEU A 86 -0.13 -4.47 4.56
CA LEU A 86 0.36 -5.28 5.67
C LEU A 86 1.06 -6.55 5.16
N SER A 87 2.01 -7.05 5.95
CA SER A 87 2.66 -8.33 5.66
C SER A 87 1.67 -9.49 5.81
N LEU A 88 1.77 -10.50 4.93
CA LEU A 88 1.00 -11.73 5.05
C LEU A 88 1.36 -12.54 6.31
N ASP A 89 2.55 -12.32 6.89
CA ASP A 89 2.98 -12.94 8.16
C ASP A 89 2.32 -12.30 9.40
N ARG A 90 1.49 -11.27 9.21
CA ARG A 90 0.79 -10.65 10.32
C ARG A 90 -0.27 -11.59 10.88
N LYS A 91 -0.33 -11.72 12.21
CA LYS A 91 -1.19 -12.69 12.91
C LYS A 91 -2.65 -12.76 12.41
N TYR A 92 -3.23 -11.62 12.01
CA TYR A 92 -4.60 -11.51 11.50
C TYR A 92 -4.68 -11.08 10.03
N ALA A 93 -3.61 -11.28 9.25
CA ALA A 93 -3.56 -10.87 7.84
C ALA A 93 -4.71 -11.47 7.03
N LYS A 94 -4.99 -12.76 7.22
CA LYS A 94 -6.02 -13.48 6.48
C LYS A 94 -7.42 -12.93 6.79
N GLU A 95 -7.72 -12.69 8.06
CA GLU A 95 -8.99 -12.11 8.51
C GLU A 95 -9.15 -10.69 7.97
N ILE A 96 -8.09 -9.88 8.02
CA ILE A 96 -8.10 -8.52 7.48
C ILE A 96 -8.35 -8.55 5.97
N LEU A 97 -7.64 -9.40 5.21
CA LEU A 97 -7.84 -9.52 3.76
C LEU A 97 -9.23 -10.09 3.42
N ASN A 98 -9.74 -11.05 4.19
CA ASN A 98 -11.08 -11.59 3.99
C ASN A 98 -12.16 -10.54 4.19
N SER A 99 -12.01 -9.66 5.19
CA SER A 99 -12.98 -8.61 5.52
C SER A 99 -13.25 -7.63 4.37
N ILE A 100 -12.28 -7.49 3.47
CA ILE A 100 -12.32 -6.65 2.27
C ILE A 100 -12.50 -7.46 0.98
N GLY A 101 -12.81 -8.75 1.08
CA GLY A 101 -13.02 -9.63 -0.06
C GLY A 101 -11.75 -10.04 -0.82
N MET A 102 -10.56 -9.84 -0.23
CA MET A 102 -9.25 -10.03 -0.86
C MET A 102 -8.49 -11.28 -0.37
N ALA A 103 -9.21 -12.31 0.07
CA ALA A 103 -8.70 -13.57 0.62
C ALA A 103 -7.60 -14.27 -0.21
N GLN A 104 -7.52 -13.98 -1.51
CA GLN A 104 -6.63 -14.63 -2.48
C GLN A 104 -5.47 -13.74 -2.96
N ALA A 105 -5.28 -12.55 -2.37
CA ALA A 105 -4.24 -11.62 -2.77
C ALA A 105 -2.83 -12.05 -2.28
N MET A 106 -2.28 -13.07 -2.92
CA MET A 106 -1.01 -13.70 -2.54
C MET A 106 0.21 -13.11 -3.27
N THR A 107 0.00 -12.39 -4.38
CA THR A 107 1.09 -11.80 -5.19
C THR A 107 1.29 -10.32 -4.88
N ASP A 108 2.50 -9.80 -5.12
CA ASP A 108 2.74 -8.35 -5.04
C ASP A 108 1.83 -7.56 -5.98
N ARG A 109 1.47 -8.12 -7.14
CA ARG A 109 0.53 -7.47 -8.05
C ARG A 109 -0.86 -7.36 -7.45
N ASP A 110 -1.35 -8.38 -6.74
CA ASP A 110 -2.67 -8.32 -6.10
C ASP A 110 -2.64 -7.39 -4.88
N ARG A 111 -1.58 -7.44 -4.07
CA ARG A 111 -1.37 -6.51 -2.95
C ARG A 111 -1.26 -5.07 -3.43
N ALA A 112 -0.56 -4.82 -4.53
CA ALA A 112 -0.49 -3.49 -5.14
C ALA A 112 -1.86 -2.99 -5.60
N LYS A 113 -2.73 -3.84 -6.16
CA LYS A 113 -4.11 -3.44 -6.49
C LYS A 113 -4.88 -3.01 -5.24
N ILE A 114 -4.67 -3.69 -4.11
CA ILE A 114 -5.29 -3.33 -2.83
C ILE A 114 -4.83 -1.93 -2.41
N SER A 115 -3.52 -1.67 -2.38
CA SER A 115 -3.02 -0.33 -2.01
C SER A 115 -3.46 0.75 -2.98
N LEU A 116 -3.40 0.51 -4.28
CA LEU A 116 -3.89 1.43 -5.30
C LEU A 116 -5.39 1.75 -5.13
N SER A 117 -6.21 0.83 -4.61
CA SER A 117 -7.64 1.06 -4.37
C SER A 117 -7.94 2.07 -3.26
N TYR A 118 -7.00 2.30 -2.33
CA TYR A 118 -7.03 3.37 -1.34
C TYR A 118 -5.93 4.41 -1.58
N HIS A 119 -5.42 4.51 -2.82
CA HIS A 119 -4.41 5.49 -3.22
C HIS A 119 -3.04 5.36 -2.54
N CYS A 120 -2.70 4.20 -1.98
CA CYS A 120 -1.43 3.98 -1.29
C CYS A 120 -1.19 4.96 -0.13
N VAL A 121 -2.22 5.60 0.43
CA VAL A 121 -2.02 6.51 1.57
C VAL A 121 -1.52 5.74 2.81
N SER A 122 -0.70 6.39 3.62
CA SER A 122 -0.13 5.80 4.84
C SER A 122 0.03 6.84 5.95
N LEU A 123 0.17 6.37 7.17
CA LEU A 123 0.60 7.15 8.33
C LEU A 123 2.13 7.20 8.48
N THR A 124 2.92 6.61 7.58
CA THR A 124 4.40 6.66 7.68
C THR A 124 5.03 7.80 6.89
N ASP A 125 4.33 8.32 5.89
CA ASP A 125 4.84 9.33 4.97
C ASP A 125 3.69 10.10 4.29
N VAL A 126 4.04 10.97 3.34
CA VAL A 126 3.08 11.77 2.56
C VAL A 126 2.98 11.33 1.09
N TYR A 127 3.49 10.14 0.78
CA TYR A 127 3.41 9.56 -0.55
C TYR A 127 2.07 8.87 -0.78
N TRP A 128 1.57 9.01 -2.01
CA TRP A 128 0.34 8.37 -2.46
C TRP A 128 0.31 8.28 -3.98
N VAL A 129 -0.67 7.56 -4.51
CA VAL A 129 -0.83 7.31 -5.95
C VAL A 129 -2.26 7.60 -6.38
N ARG A 130 -2.41 8.24 -7.53
CA ARG A 130 -3.70 8.39 -8.20
C ARG A 130 -3.60 8.00 -9.66
N LYS A 131 -4.74 7.72 -10.29
CA LYS A 131 -4.76 7.63 -11.76
C LYS A 131 -4.52 9.02 -12.33
N SER A 132 -3.80 9.11 -13.44
CA SER A 132 -3.55 10.40 -14.07
C SER A 132 -4.87 11.08 -14.45
N ASN A 133 -4.97 12.38 -14.14
CA ASN A 133 -6.18 13.22 -14.26
C ASN A 133 -7.35 12.88 -13.31
N GLU A 134 -7.13 12.03 -12.30
CA GLU A 134 -8.13 11.81 -11.26
C GLU A 134 -8.28 13.08 -10.38
N PRO A 135 -9.50 13.64 -10.22
CA PRO A 135 -9.73 14.92 -9.53
C PRO A 135 -9.74 14.76 -7.99
N ILE A 136 -8.71 14.12 -7.46
CA ILE A 136 -8.51 13.85 -6.04
C ILE A 136 -7.25 14.58 -5.55
N SER A 137 -7.29 15.08 -4.32
CA SER A 137 -6.20 15.82 -3.66
C SER A 137 -5.78 15.10 -2.37
N TYR A 138 -4.54 15.33 -1.95
CA TYR A 138 -4.00 14.74 -0.73
C TYR A 138 -4.79 15.19 0.51
N GLU A 139 -5.20 16.46 0.58
CA GLU A 139 -6.03 17.01 1.65
C GLU A 139 -7.26 16.13 1.95
N LYS A 140 -7.92 15.61 0.90
CA LYS A 140 -9.15 14.82 1.05
C LYS A 140 -8.95 13.38 1.54
N ILE A 141 -7.76 12.82 1.37
CA ILE A 141 -7.52 11.38 1.59
C ILE A 141 -6.41 11.08 2.59
N ASN A 142 -5.64 12.08 3.01
CA ASN A 142 -4.53 11.85 3.92
C ASN A 142 -5.03 11.32 5.27
N LEU A 143 -4.28 10.39 5.86
CA LEU A 143 -4.68 9.72 7.09
C LEU A 143 -4.37 10.55 8.36
N TYR A 144 -3.67 11.67 8.23
CA TYR A 144 -3.32 12.54 9.37
C TYR A 144 -4.51 13.40 9.81
N ASP A 145 -5.26 13.92 8.83
CA ASP A 145 -6.40 14.82 9.06
C ASP A 145 -7.73 14.06 9.04
N ASN A 146 -7.86 13.07 8.16
CA ASN A 146 -9.11 12.34 7.96
C ASN A 146 -9.29 11.21 9.00
N SER A 147 -10.55 10.86 9.29
CA SER A 147 -10.91 9.96 10.39
C SER A 147 -10.44 8.52 10.16
N LEU A 148 -9.86 7.92 11.21
CA LEU A 148 -9.60 6.49 11.30
C LEU A 148 -10.91 5.77 11.68
N ASN A 149 -11.27 4.71 10.97
CA ASN A 149 -12.46 3.93 11.32
C ASN A 149 -12.16 3.05 12.53
N GLU A 150 -12.73 3.38 13.70
CA GLU A 150 -12.54 2.60 14.93
C GLU A 150 -13.08 1.17 14.84
N ALA A 151 -14.03 0.88 13.94
CA ALA A 151 -14.55 -0.46 13.72
C ALA A 151 -13.42 -1.44 13.32
N VAL A 152 -12.45 -0.97 12.54
CA VAL A 152 -11.33 -1.74 12.02
C VAL A 152 -10.35 -2.18 13.11
N VAL A 153 -10.30 -1.45 14.22
CA VAL A 153 -9.37 -1.70 15.33
C VAL A 153 -9.56 -3.10 15.91
N GLU A 154 -10.81 -3.56 16.03
CA GLU A 154 -11.12 -4.86 16.61
C GLU A 154 -10.68 -6.01 15.69
N LEU A 155 -10.84 -5.84 14.38
CA LEU A 155 -10.30 -6.74 13.36
C LEU A 155 -8.76 -6.75 13.38
N SER A 156 -8.13 -5.58 13.33
CA SER A 156 -6.67 -5.41 13.23
C SER A 156 -5.90 -5.87 14.47
N LEU A 157 -6.48 -5.75 15.67
CA LEU A 157 -5.88 -6.15 16.95
C LEU A 157 -6.30 -7.53 17.45
N ARG A 158 -7.53 -7.98 17.17
CA ARG A 158 -8.09 -9.20 17.77
C ARG A 158 -8.53 -10.24 16.75
N GLY A 159 -8.51 -9.92 15.45
CA GLY A 159 -8.96 -10.82 14.39
C GLY A 159 -10.45 -11.07 14.40
N LYS A 160 -11.26 -10.22 15.05
CA LYS A 160 -12.71 -10.41 15.05
C LYS A 160 -13.26 -10.10 13.66
N PRO A 161 -13.90 -11.07 12.98
CA PRO A 161 -14.36 -10.87 11.62
C PRO A 161 -15.44 -9.80 11.56
N MET A 162 -15.33 -8.91 10.58
CA MET A 162 -16.38 -7.98 10.17
C MET A 162 -16.25 -7.68 8.68
N THR A 163 -17.26 -7.06 8.07
CA THR A 163 -17.17 -6.60 6.68
C THR A 163 -16.87 -5.10 6.68
N VAL A 164 -15.81 -4.70 5.98
CA VAL A 164 -15.33 -3.30 5.90
C VAL A 164 -14.81 -3.02 4.48
N THR A 165 -14.70 -1.75 4.12
CA THR A 165 -14.15 -1.32 2.83
C THR A 165 -12.63 -1.13 2.89
N ASN A 166 -11.95 -1.19 1.75
CA ASN A 166 -10.50 -0.94 1.66
C ASN A 166 -10.08 0.44 2.21
N GLN A 167 -10.91 1.47 1.97
CA GLN A 167 -10.62 2.83 2.43
C GLN A 167 -10.67 2.94 3.96
N GLU A 168 -11.62 2.28 4.61
CA GLU A 168 -11.74 2.26 6.07
C GLU A 168 -10.52 1.56 6.72
N LEU A 169 -9.95 0.58 6.02
CA LEU A 169 -8.82 -0.23 6.48
C LEU A 169 -7.44 0.34 6.13
N ALA A 170 -7.37 1.34 5.25
CA ALA A 170 -6.11 1.91 4.76
C ALA A 170 -5.07 2.24 5.85
N PRO A 171 -5.44 2.84 7.00
CA PRO A 171 -4.47 3.14 8.06
C PRO A 171 -3.79 1.90 8.63
N ASP A 172 -4.54 0.85 8.91
CA ASP A 172 -4.03 -0.36 9.52
C ASP A 172 -3.36 -1.29 8.50
N LEU A 173 -3.84 -1.29 7.25
CA LEU A 173 -3.17 -1.95 6.12
C LEU A 173 -1.77 -1.37 5.90
N SER A 174 -1.56 -0.07 6.13
CA SER A 174 -0.25 0.55 5.90
C SER A 174 0.80 0.27 6.98
N THR A 175 0.44 -0.46 8.04
CA THR A 175 1.36 -0.74 9.15
C THR A 175 2.19 -2.02 8.95
N ARG A 176 3.51 -1.88 9.01
CA ARG A 176 4.48 -2.97 8.82
C ARG A 176 4.62 -3.87 10.07
N GLY A 177 5.14 -5.09 9.89
CA GLY A 177 5.49 -6.06 10.94
C GLY A 177 4.41 -7.11 11.25
N CYS A 178 4.79 -8.18 11.96
CA CYS A 178 3.96 -9.39 12.17
C CYS A 178 2.98 -9.33 13.35
N PHE A 179 3.25 -8.52 14.37
CA PHE A 179 2.38 -8.40 15.53
C PHE A 179 1.09 -7.62 15.22
N PRO A 180 -0.06 -7.99 15.84
CA PRO A 180 -1.29 -7.21 15.79
C PRO A 180 -1.06 -5.75 16.21
N LYS A 181 -1.65 -4.82 15.45
CA LYS A 181 -1.52 -3.39 15.72
C LYS A 181 -2.67 -2.61 15.10
N ALA A 182 -3.13 -1.55 15.75
CA ALA A 182 -4.16 -0.71 15.15
C ALA A 182 -3.96 0.74 15.53
N TRP A 183 -4.33 1.63 14.62
CA TRP A 183 -4.39 3.04 14.92
C TRP A 183 -5.76 3.40 15.48
N ILE A 184 -5.75 4.07 16.64
CA ILE A 184 -6.94 4.69 17.21
C ILE A 184 -6.79 6.21 17.18
N ARG A 185 -7.90 6.92 17.03
CA ARG A 185 -7.95 8.38 17.17
C ARG A 185 -8.42 8.73 18.59
N ARG A 186 -7.70 9.61 19.27
CA ARG A 186 -8.08 10.16 20.58
C ARG A 186 -7.98 11.68 20.50
N GLY A 187 -9.11 12.33 20.17
CA GLY A 187 -9.12 13.76 19.84
C GLY A 187 -8.28 14.04 18.60
N LYS A 188 -7.25 14.88 18.72
CA LYS A 188 -6.30 15.19 17.63
C LYS A 188 -5.14 14.20 17.53
N ASP A 189 -5.00 13.30 18.50
CA ASP A 189 -3.87 12.37 18.55
C ASP A 189 -4.21 11.05 17.86
N SER A 190 -3.27 10.56 17.05
CA SER A 190 -3.28 9.20 16.52
C SER A 190 -2.36 8.34 17.39
N ILE A 191 -2.90 7.24 17.91
CA ILE A 191 -2.21 6.35 18.85
C ILE A 191 -2.13 4.96 18.24
N LEU A 192 -0.93 4.39 18.18
CA LEU A 192 -0.70 3.01 17.80
C LEU A 192 -0.91 2.13 19.01
N LEU A 193 -1.85 1.21 18.90
CA LEU A 193 -1.97 0.08 19.80
C LEU A 193 -1.16 -1.08 19.23
N LYS A 194 -0.40 -1.78 20.07
CA LYS A 194 0.18 -3.08 19.69
C LYS A 194 -0.19 -4.16 20.69
N ASP A 195 -0.42 -5.34 20.15
CA ASP A 195 -0.65 -6.56 20.89
C ASP A 195 0.26 -7.66 20.37
N GLY A 196 0.54 -8.64 21.23
CA GLY A 196 1.30 -9.85 20.94
C GLY A 196 1.12 -10.90 22.02
N GLY A 197 0.13 -10.75 22.90
CA GLY A 197 0.06 -11.45 24.17
C GLY A 197 0.80 -10.72 25.28
N GLU A 198 0.44 -11.03 26.53
CA GLU A 198 0.92 -10.30 27.71
C GLU A 198 2.45 -10.23 27.78
N GLU A 199 3.15 -11.36 27.57
CA GLU A 199 4.61 -11.41 27.63
C GLU A 199 5.28 -10.45 26.62
N VAL A 200 4.79 -10.41 25.38
CA VAL A 200 5.30 -9.52 24.33
C VAL A 200 5.05 -8.06 24.70
N VAL A 201 3.87 -7.76 25.23
CA VAL A 201 3.51 -6.43 25.70
C VAL A 201 4.42 -5.98 26.85
N GLN A 202 4.67 -6.83 27.85
CA GLN A 202 5.60 -6.51 28.95
C GLN A 202 7.02 -6.28 28.42
N LYS A 203 7.50 -7.12 27.50
CA LYS A 203 8.83 -6.98 26.90
C LYS A 203 8.99 -5.63 26.18
N GLU A 204 7.98 -5.20 25.42
CA GLU A 204 8.02 -3.90 24.74
C GLU A 204 7.98 -2.72 25.72
N LEU A 205 7.21 -2.80 26.81
CA LEU A 205 7.19 -1.78 27.87
C LEU A 205 8.53 -1.67 28.60
N LEU A 206 9.14 -2.82 28.94
CA LEU A 206 10.45 -2.87 29.59
C LEU A 206 11.55 -2.32 28.67
N ALA A 207 11.56 -2.74 27.40
CA ALA A 207 12.51 -2.22 26.42
C ALA A 207 12.36 -0.69 26.27
N SER A 208 11.13 -0.19 26.12
CA SER A 208 10.84 1.25 26.05
C SER A 208 11.34 1.99 27.28
N SER A 209 11.13 1.42 28.48
CA SER A 209 11.56 2.01 29.75
C SER A 209 13.07 2.04 29.90
N SER A 210 13.77 0.95 29.57
CA SER A 210 15.23 0.89 29.55
C SER A 210 15.83 1.89 28.56
N CYS A 211 15.20 2.07 27.40
CA CYS A 211 15.62 3.05 26.42
C CYS A 211 15.49 4.49 26.97
N GLN A 212 14.56 4.78 27.90
CA GLN A 212 14.45 6.10 28.57
C GLN A 212 15.68 6.51 29.37
N CYS A 213 16.61 5.60 29.63
CA CYS A 213 17.87 5.93 30.30
C CYS A 213 18.93 6.53 29.38
N PHE A 214 18.72 6.57 28.06
CA PHE A 214 19.69 7.08 27.09
C PHE A 214 19.30 8.45 26.53
N ASP A 215 20.31 9.26 26.19
CA ASP A 215 20.15 10.58 25.60
C ASP A 215 19.98 10.52 24.08
N PHE A 216 18.93 9.84 23.62
CA PHE A 216 18.51 9.90 22.22
C PHE A 216 16.98 9.89 22.07
N LYS A 217 16.50 10.45 20.95
CA LYS A 217 15.07 10.49 20.65
C LYS A 217 14.54 9.09 20.35
N GLN A 218 13.46 8.72 21.02
CA GLN A 218 12.88 7.39 20.91
C GLN A 218 11.36 7.42 21.05
N VAL A 219 10.73 6.40 20.47
CA VAL A 219 9.29 6.20 20.62
C VAL A 219 9.03 5.68 22.03
N ARG A 220 8.25 6.42 22.81
CA ARG A 220 7.80 5.98 24.13
C ARG A 220 6.56 5.09 23.98
N TYR A 221 6.63 3.92 24.57
CA TYR A 221 5.50 3.03 24.75
C TYR A 221 5.00 3.09 26.18
N GLU A 222 3.69 3.17 26.33
CA GLU A 222 2.97 3.20 27.60
C GLU A 222 2.00 2.02 27.69
N GLU A 223 1.68 1.63 28.91
CA GLU A 223 0.70 0.59 29.15
C GLU A 223 -0.71 1.06 28.76
N GLY A 224 -1.44 0.17 28.10
CA GLY A 224 -2.80 0.37 27.68
C GLY A 224 -3.68 -0.84 27.93
N SER A 225 -4.99 -0.61 27.80
CA SER A 225 -5.99 -1.67 27.75
C SER A 225 -6.90 -1.44 26.55
N TYR A 226 -7.24 -2.53 25.86
CA TYR A 226 -8.24 -2.55 24.80
C TYR A 226 -9.05 -3.84 24.89
N ALA A 227 -10.38 -3.71 25.02
CA ALA A 227 -11.31 -4.82 25.24
C ALA A 227 -10.91 -5.72 26.42
N GLY A 228 -10.48 -5.11 27.54
CA GLY A 228 -10.07 -5.83 28.75
C GLY A 228 -8.70 -6.51 28.70
N GLN A 229 -7.99 -6.41 27.58
CA GLN A 229 -6.66 -7.01 27.41
C GLN A 229 -5.57 -5.95 27.37
N LYS A 230 -4.42 -6.26 28.00
CA LYS A 230 -3.24 -5.40 28.05
C LYS A 230 -2.64 -5.21 26.64
N VAL A 231 -2.27 -3.99 26.30
CA VAL A 231 -1.64 -3.60 25.03
C VAL A 231 -0.57 -2.54 25.29
N THR A 232 0.34 -2.32 24.35
CA THR A 232 1.19 -1.11 24.35
C THR A 232 0.53 0.02 23.57
N LYS A 233 0.80 1.26 23.96
CA LYS A 233 0.35 2.49 23.30
C LYS A 233 1.54 3.35 22.95
N SER A 234 1.60 3.89 21.74
CA SER A 234 2.54 4.95 21.38
C SER A 234 1.89 6.01 20.51
N ARG A 235 2.35 7.25 20.62
CA ARG A 235 1.88 8.35 19.77
C ARG A 235 2.48 8.23 18.37
N LEU A 236 1.72 8.65 17.37
CA LEU A 236 2.22 8.82 16.00
C LEU A 236 3.42 9.78 16.01
N ILE A 237 4.52 9.34 15.41
CA ILE A 237 5.79 10.12 15.35
C ILE A 237 5.96 10.88 14.03
N THR A 238 5.10 10.58 13.06
CA THR A 238 5.04 11.20 11.74
C THR A 238 3.94 12.25 11.70
N SER A 239 3.99 13.09 10.67
CA SER A 239 3.02 14.15 10.40
C SER A 239 3.13 14.54 8.92
N PRO A 240 2.26 15.42 8.41
CA PRO A 240 2.43 15.99 7.08
C PRO A 240 3.78 16.67 6.85
N LYS A 241 4.48 17.06 7.93
CA LYS A 241 5.82 17.66 7.89
C LYS A 241 6.96 16.65 8.06
N TYR A 242 6.73 15.54 8.73
CA TYR A 242 7.77 14.57 9.12
C TYR A 242 7.36 13.16 8.73
N SER A 243 8.08 12.56 7.78
CA SER A 243 7.92 11.16 7.37
C SER A 243 9.03 10.29 7.98
N ILE A 244 8.83 8.97 8.00
CA ILE A 244 9.89 8.02 8.35
C ILE A 244 10.40 7.29 7.11
N VAL A 245 11.69 6.97 7.11
CA VAL A 245 12.33 6.12 6.11
C VAL A 245 13.22 5.12 6.84
N SER A 246 13.32 3.89 6.32
CA SER A 246 14.25 2.92 6.89
C SER A 246 15.70 3.38 6.66
N LYS A 247 16.58 3.06 7.62
CA LYS A 247 18.02 3.35 7.46
C LYS A 247 18.58 2.70 6.19
N MET A 248 18.12 1.48 5.87
CA MET A 248 18.53 0.77 4.65
C MET A 248 18.15 1.54 3.38
N ALA A 249 16.89 1.97 3.24
CA ALA A 249 16.46 2.72 2.05
C ALA A 249 17.22 4.06 1.92
N PHE A 250 17.49 4.71 3.04
CA PHE A 250 18.31 5.92 3.07
C PHE A 250 19.74 5.67 2.58
N GLU A 251 20.41 4.62 3.06
CA GLU A 251 21.79 4.30 2.65
C GLU A 251 21.89 3.85 1.19
N ILE A 252 20.97 3.01 0.70
CA ILE A 252 20.96 2.58 -0.71
C ILE A 252 20.85 3.81 -1.62
N ARG A 253 19.90 4.70 -1.31
CA ARG A 253 19.71 5.91 -2.12
C ARG A 253 20.91 6.84 -2.07
N LYS A 254 21.58 6.93 -0.92
CA LYS A 254 22.85 7.65 -0.82
C LYS A 254 23.86 7.04 -1.78
N ILE A 255 24.15 5.73 -1.70
CA ILE A 255 25.13 5.07 -2.60
C ILE A 255 24.82 5.36 -4.07
N MET A 256 23.56 5.26 -4.48
CA MET A 256 23.17 5.54 -5.86
C MET A 256 23.45 6.99 -6.29
N ILE A 257 23.18 7.98 -5.43
CA ILE A 257 23.50 9.39 -5.72
C ILE A 257 25.02 9.60 -5.84
N TRP A 258 25.85 8.87 -5.09
CA TRP A 258 27.31 8.99 -5.16
C TRP A 258 27.94 8.28 -6.37
N MET A 259 27.17 7.44 -7.08
CA MET A 259 27.64 6.75 -8.29
C MET A 259 27.40 7.54 -9.58
N TYR A 260 26.73 8.69 -9.51
CA TYR A 260 26.50 9.65 -10.61
C TYR A 260 27.17 10.99 -10.29
#